data_AF-A0A399FVL3-F1
#
_entry.id   AF-A0A399FVL3-F1
#
_cell.length_a   1.000
_cell.length_b   1.000
_cell.length_c   1.000
_cell.angle_alpha   90.00
_cell.angle_beta   90.00
_cell.angle_gamma   90.00
#
_symmetry.space_group_name_H-M   'P 1'
#
loop_
_entity.id
_entity.type
_entity.pdbx_description
1 polymer ?
#
loop_
_entity_poly.entity_id
_entity_poly.type
_entity_poly.pdbx_seq_one_letter_code
_entity_poly.pdbx_strand_id
1 'polypeptide(L)'
;MIKEIIFKVVSGNHLSEEEMINVMNEIMEGAASDAQIGAFLTALRMKGETIDELTGAARVMRAKAAKIKVDKEETIVDTCGTGGDGTNTFNISTVCAFVVAGGGLKVAKHGNRSVSSQCGSADVLSALGVKIDCTPKQVEECIRKIGIGFLYAPVFHDAMKYATPPRREIGIRTIFNLLGPLSNPAAANVQLLGVYDAALTLVMSEVLKKLGVVAALVVHGEGGFDEITITGSTRVSELKQSKIITYEICPEDFGLRRGALEDIIGGDASQNAKIIQSVLNGEKGPRRDIVLLNAGALFMAAEAAGDFKEGIAQAVRSIDSGAALKKLEQLIELTNYISKAQRHKGTEAQRHRGAENSILSRIVKYKKEEVRQLKRQLKIESLRAQLSDCPPPRRFKELITQGKRVNIIAEVKHASPITGVLAGDFNPVDIADDFLKGGAAALSILTEQEFFKGNLDFISLVKKKNSLPVLRKDFIIDSYQIYESRVCGADAILLIVSLLSENAVRDFLSLSSELDMDTLVEIHDEEELAVALNAGCDIIGINNRNLKTFKIDLTTTIKLVSCIPSEKVIVSESGIKNREDIIQMEEAGVKAVLIGEALMRARNRVAMLRELRGV
;
A
#
# COMPACT_ATOMS: atom_id res chain seq x y z
N MET A 1 -17.16 -36.64 -7.62
CA MET A 1 -18.55 -36.67 -7.11
C MET A 1 -19.41 -35.64 -7.84
N ILE A 2 -18.85 -34.49 -8.23
CA ILE A 2 -19.54 -33.42 -8.96
C ILE A 2 -20.29 -33.87 -10.22
N LYS A 3 -19.84 -34.92 -10.93
CA LYS A 3 -20.55 -35.44 -12.11
C LYS A 3 -21.97 -35.94 -11.78
N GLU A 4 -22.15 -36.61 -10.66
CA GLU A 4 -23.45 -37.10 -10.20
C GLU A 4 -24.34 -35.93 -9.76
N ILE A 5 -23.74 -34.94 -9.08
CA ILE A 5 -24.44 -33.72 -8.68
C ILE A 5 -24.90 -32.91 -9.90
N ILE A 6 -24.06 -32.77 -10.93
CA ILE A 6 -24.44 -32.11 -12.19
C ILE A 6 -25.64 -32.85 -12.81
N PHE A 7 -25.61 -34.18 -12.90
CA PHE A 7 -26.72 -34.96 -13.45
C PHE A 7 -28.02 -34.72 -12.67
N LYS A 8 -27.95 -34.71 -11.33
CA LYS A 8 -29.10 -34.47 -10.45
C LYS A 8 -29.72 -33.09 -10.68
N VAL A 9 -28.89 -32.04 -10.72
CA VAL A 9 -29.35 -30.64 -10.91
C VAL A 9 -29.88 -30.40 -12.32
N VAL A 10 -29.22 -30.94 -13.35
CA VAL A 10 -29.71 -30.88 -14.74
C VAL A 10 -31.09 -31.55 -14.89
N SER A 11 -31.37 -32.57 -14.09
CA SER A 11 -32.67 -33.23 -14.04
C SER A 11 -33.74 -32.45 -13.24
N GLY A 12 -33.43 -31.22 -12.78
CA GLY A 12 -34.35 -30.36 -12.03
C GLY A 12 -34.46 -30.69 -10.54
N ASN A 13 -33.66 -31.61 -10.01
CA ASN A 13 -33.74 -32.00 -8.60
C ASN A 13 -32.92 -31.08 -7.71
N HIS A 14 -33.46 -30.74 -6.54
CA HIS A 14 -32.76 -29.96 -5.52
C HIS A 14 -31.71 -30.81 -4.79
N LEU A 15 -30.65 -30.14 -4.33
CA LEU A 15 -29.63 -30.73 -3.47
C LEU A 15 -30.00 -30.53 -2.00
N SER A 16 -29.66 -31.51 -1.18
CA SER A 16 -29.63 -31.31 0.27
C SER A 16 -28.51 -30.36 0.66
N GLU A 17 -28.57 -29.82 1.89
CA GLU A 17 -27.51 -28.99 2.44
C GLU A 17 -26.15 -29.74 2.45
N GLU A 18 -26.16 -31.04 2.78
CA GLU A 18 -24.95 -31.88 2.80
C GLU A 18 -24.37 -32.12 1.39
N GLU A 19 -25.21 -32.43 0.41
CA GLU A 19 -24.79 -32.57 -0.99
C GLU A 19 -24.16 -31.28 -1.52
N MET A 20 -24.76 -30.14 -1.19
CA MET A 20 -24.23 -28.84 -1.56
C MET A 20 -22.90 -28.54 -0.85
N ILE A 21 -22.76 -28.88 0.44
CA ILE A 21 -21.48 -28.75 1.16
C ILE A 21 -20.39 -29.58 0.46
N ASN A 22 -20.72 -30.82 0.10
CA ASN A 22 -19.77 -31.73 -0.53
C ASN A 22 -19.31 -31.22 -1.90
N VAL A 23 -20.23 -30.82 -2.79
CA VAL A 23 -19.85 -30.29 -4.11
C VAL A 23 -19.09 -28.97 -4.01
N MET A 24 -19.49 -28.10 -3.08
CA MET A 24 -18.79 -26.83 -2.86
C MET A 24 -17.38 -27.03 -2.31
N ASN A 25 -17.14 -28.03 -1.47
CA ASN A 25 -15.78 -28.41 -1.07
C ASN A 25 -14.97 -28.92 -2.27
N GLU A 26 -15.53 -29.79 -3.11
CA GLU A 26 -14.85 -30.28 -4.34
C GLU A 26 -14.44 -29.12 -5.27
N ILE A 27 -15.29 -28.10 -5.41
CA ILE A 27 -14.99 -26.87 -6.17
C ILE A 27 -13.90 -26.05 -5.48
N MET A 28 -14.04 -25.79 -4.18
CA MET A 28 -13.16 -24.89 -3.41
C MET A 28 -11.78 -25.51 -3.10
N GLU A 29 -11.62 -26.81 -3.29
CA GLU A 29 -10.35 -27.54 -3.15
C GLU A 29 -9.64 -27.77 -4.50
N GLY A 30 -10.25 -27.32 -5.61
CA GLY A 30 -9.69 -27.46 -6.96
C GLY A 30 -9.77 -28.88 -7.53
N ALA A 31 -10.69 -29.71 -7.01
CA ALA A 31 -10.90 -31.07 -7.49
C ALA A 31 -11.88 -31.17 -8.68
N ALA A 32 -12.62 -30.08 -8.97
CA ALA A 32 -13.49 -29.95 -10.13
C ALA A 32 -12.80 -29.15 -11.26
N SER A 33 -13.02 -29.56 -12.52
CA SER A 33 -12.55 -28.80 -13.68
C SER A 33 -13.45 -27.60 -13.98
N ASP A 34 -12.93 -26.61 -14.71
CA ASP A 34 -13.67 -25.41 -15.11
C ASP A 34 -14.97 -25.75 -15.85
N ALA A 35 -14.95 -26.77 -16.72
CA ALA A 35 -16.14 -27.25 -17.42
C ALA A 35 -17.19 -27.84 -16.46
N GLN A 36 -16.77 -28.57 -15.42
CA GLN A 36 -17.69 -29.12 -14.43
C GLN A 36 -18.30 -28.01 -13.57
N ILE A 37 -17.49 -27.02 -13.16
CA ILE A 37 -17.96 -25.85 -12.40
C ILE A 37 -18.96 -25.05 -13.25
N GLY A 38 -18.62 -24.74 -14.50
CA GLY A 38 -19.51 -24.02 -15.42
C GLY A 38 -20.83 -24.75 -15.65
N ALA A 39 -20.79 -26.07 -15.88
CA ALA A 39 -21.99 -26.89 -16.05
C ALA A 39 -22.87 -26.90 -14.78
N PHE A 40 -22.26 -27.10 -13.61
CA PHE A 40 -22.96 -27.10 -12.33
C PHE A 40 -23.64 -25.76 -12.05
N LEU A 41 -22.92 -24.65 -12.18
CA LEU A 41 -23.44 -23.32 -11.88
C LEU A 41 -24.56 -22.91 -12.85
N THR A 42 -24.43 -23.25 -14.12
CA THR A 42 -25.46 -22.97 -15.13
C THR A 42 -26.73 -23.78 -14.86
N ALA A 43 -26.59 -25.09 -14.62
CA ALA A 43 -27.72 -25.96 -14.31
C ALA A 43 -28.44 -25.52 -13.01
N LEU A 44 -27.68 -25.17 -11.98
CA LEU A 44 -28.24 -24.71 -10.70
C LEU A 44 -29.03 -23.41 -10.88
N ARG A 45 -28.50 -22.46 -11.67
CA ARG A 45 -29.18 -21.21 -11.98
C ARG A 45 -30.47 -21.42 -12.76
N MET A 46 -30.48 -22.35 -13.72
CA MET A 46 -31.68 -22.69 -14.50
C MET A 46 -32.76 -23.34 -13.64
N LYS A 47 -32.36 -24.21 -12.70
CA LYS A 47 -33.26 -24.85 -11.73
C LYS A 47 -33.84 -23.84 -10.72
N GLY A 48 -33.04 -22.85 -10.34
CA GLY A 48 -33.29 -21.97 -9.20
C GLY A 48 -32.70 -22.54 -7.92
N GLU A 49 -32.02 -21.68 -7.17
CA GLU A 49 -31.34 -22.01 -5.91
C GLU A 49 -32.34 -22.14 -4.75
N THR A 50 -32.20 -23.16 -3.91
CA THR A 50 -33.01 -23.32 -2.69
C THR A 50 -32.32 -22.73 -1.45
N ILE A 51 -33.07 -22.59 -0.35
CA ILE A 51 -32.53 -22.16 0.95
C ILE A 51 -31.44 -23.12 1.44
N ASP A 52 -31.62 -24.44 1.29
CA ASP A 52 -30.65 -25.45 1.75
C ASP A 52 -29.37 -25.41 0.92
N GLU A 53 -29.50 -25.21 -0.39
CA GLU A 53 -28.39 -25.02 -1.31
C GLU A 53 -27.59 -23.75 -0.98
N LEU A 54 -28.28 -22.61 -0.79
CA LEU A 54 -27.63 -21.37 -0.38
C LEU A 54 -26.95 -21.50 0.99
N THR A 55 -27.61 -22.16 1.94
CA THR A 55 -27.07 -22.39 3.29
C THR A 55 -25.81 -23.24 3.23
N GLY A 56 -25.85 -24.39 2.55
CA GLY A 56 -24.71 -25.29 2.43
C GLY A 56 -23.51 -24.62 1.75
N ALA A 57 -23.76 -23.91 0.65
CA ALA A 57 -22.72 -23.17 -0.05
C ALA A 57 -22.13 -22.02 0.79
N ALA A 58 -22.97 -21.26 1.50
CA ALA A 58 -22.52 -20.20 2.40
C ALA A 58 -21.71 -20.74 3.58
N ARG A 59 -22.09 -21.90 4.14
CA ARG A 59 -21.31 -22.57 5.20
C ARG A 59 -19.92 -22.95 4.72
N VAL A 60 -19.78 -23.52 3.52
CA VAL A 60 -18.47 -23.83 2.93
C VAL A 60 -17.66 -22.56 2.71
N MET A 61 -18.26 -21.50 2.15
CA MET A 61 -17.57 -20.23 1.96
C MET A 61 -17.09 -19.63 3.28
N ARG A 62 -17.93 -19.62 4.32
CA ARG A 62 -17.55 -19.16 5.67
C ARG A 62 -16.47 -20.06 6.27
N ALA A 63 -16.54 -21.37 6.11
CA ALA A 63 -15.58 -22.33 6.67
C ALA A 63 -14.18 -22.17 6.05
N LYS A 64 -14.12 -21.95 4.73
CA LYS A 64 -12.86 -21.75 3.98
C LYS A 64 -12.33 -20.32 4.04
N ALA A 65 -13.14 -19.35 4.48
CA ALA A 65 -12.71 -17.96 4.63
C ALA A 65 -11.66 -17.78 5.72
N ALA A 66 -10.73 -16.85 5.51
CA ALA A 66 -9.77 -16.46 6.53
C ALA A 66 -10.52 -15.84 7.73
N LYS A 67 -10.35 -16.43 8.92
CA LYS A 67 -11.10 -16.02 10.10
C LYS A 67 -10.54 -14.72 10.71
N ILE A 68 -11.44 -13.86 11.17
CA ILE A 68 -11.14 -12.72 12.03
C ILE A 68 -11.57 -13.09 13.45
N LYS A 69 -10.72 -12.81 14.45
CA LYS A 69 -11.12 -12.98 15.85
C LYS A 69 -11.81 -11.71 16.33
N VAL A 70 -13.11 -11.76 16.37
CA VAL A 70 -13.94 -10.76 17.02
C VAL A 70 -14.62 -11.41 18.23
N ASP A 71 -14.89 -10.62 19.25
CA ASP A 71 -15.62 -11.13 20.41
C ASP A 71 -17.05 -11.49 19.96
N LYS A 72 -17.46 -12.73 20.25
CA LYS A 72 -18.76 -13.25 19.80
C LYS A 72 -19.93 -12.67 20.59
N GLU A 73 -19.65 -12.10 21.75
CA GLU A 73 -20.66 -11.44 22.58
C GLU A 73 -20.93 -10.00 22.11
N GLU A 74 -20.06 -9.44 21.27
CA GLU A 74 -20.22 -8.09 20.75
C GLU A 74 -21.17 -8.06 19.54
N THR A 75 -21.90 -6.95 19.41
CA THR A 75 -22.69 -6.67 18.21
C THR A 75 -21.78 -6.19 17.09
N ILE A 76 -21.74 -6.94 15.99
CA ILE A 76 -20.92 -6.68 14.82
C ILE A 76 -21.85 -6.60 13.62
N VAL A 77 -21.83 -5.44 12.99
CA VAL A 77 -22.70 -5.15 11.86
C VAL A 77 -21.95 -5.27 10.53
N ASP A 78 -22.70 -5.64 9.50
CA ASP A 78 -22.26 -5.55 8.11
C ASP A 78 -23.34 -4.89 7.24
N THR A 79 -22.87 -4.17 6.22
CA THR A 79 -23.68 -3.45 5.25
C THR A 79 -23.23 -3.88 3.86
N CYS A 80 -23.99 -4.78 3.25
CA CYS A 80 -23.64 -5.32 1.94
C CYS A 80 -24.89 -5.53 1.10
N GLY A 81 -24.70 -5.49 -0.21
CA GLY A 81 -25.72 -5.79 -1.19
C GLY A 81 -25.22 -6.92 -2.09
N THR A 82 -26.15 -7.61 -2.74
CA THR A 82 -25.82 -8.57 -3.79
C THR A 82 -25.15 -7.88 -4.99
N GLY A 83 -25.36 -6.57 -5.16
CA GLY A 83 -24.99 -5.81 -6.34
C GLY A 83 -25.74 -6.25 -7.59
N GLY A 84 -25.44 -5.60 -8.71
CA GLY A 84 -26.03 -5.95 -10.01
C GLY A 84 -27.50 -5.54 -10.15
N ASP A 85 -27.93 -4.52 -9.40
CA ASP A 85 -29.21 -3.83 -9.54
C ASP A 85 -29.28 -2.92 -10.79
N GLY A 86 -28.13 -2.50 -11.30
CA GLY A 86 -28.01 -1.68 -12.51
C GLY A 86 -28.36 -0.20 -12.30
N THR A 87 -28.53 0.24 -11.06
CA THR A 87 -28.99 1.60 -10.71
C THR A 87 -27.85 2.63 -10.74
N ASN A 88 -26.59 2.19 -10.66
CA ASN A 88 -25.39 3.02 -10.67
C ASN A 88 -25.39 4.13 -9.60
N THR A 89 -25.98 3.86 -8.43
CA THR A 89 -25.92 4.75 -7.27
C THR A 89 -24.48 4.93 -6.77
N PHE A 90 -24.23 6.00 -6.02
CA PHE A 90 -22.98 6.11 -5.27
C PHE A 90 -22.93 5.01 -4.19
N ASN A 91 -21.76 4.75 -3.59
CA ASN A 91 -21.60 3.64 -2.65
C ASN A 91 -22.28 3.86 -1.28
N ILE A 92 -23.61 3.85 -1.23
CA ILE A 92 -24.46 4.12 -0.06
C ILE A 92 -24.09 3.22 1.12
N SER A 93 -23.99 1.90 0.89
CA SER A 93 -23.60 0.95 1.93
C SER A 93 -22.20 1.23 2.50
N THR A 94 -21.29 1.82 1.73
CA THR A 94 -19.96 2.21 2.23
C THR A 94 -20.06 3.41 3.16
N VAL A 95 -20.90 4.40 2.85
CA VAL A 95 -21.14 5.54 3.75
C VAL A 95 -21.84 5.08 5.03
N CYS A 96 -22.85 4.21 4.90
CA CYS A 96 -23.57 3.66 6.05
C CYS A 96 -22.64 2.98 7.05
N ALA A 97 -21.64 2.24 6.58
CA ALA A 97 -20.62 1.62 7.44
C ALA A 97 -19.88 2.65 8.30
N PHE A 98 -19.49 3.81 7.75
CA PHE A 98 -18.83 4.86 8.53
C PHE A 98 -19.79 5.55 9.51
N VAL A 99 -21.04 5.77 9.10
CA VAL A 99 -22.06 6.42 9.95
C VAL A 99 -22.38 5.55 11.16
N VAL A 100 -22.62 4.25 10.98
CA VAL A 100 -22.91 3.34 12.10
C VAL A 100 -21.69 3.12 12.99
N ALA A 101 -20.48 3.07 12.41
CA ALA A 101 -19.25 3.06 13.19
C ALA A 101 -19.08 4.34 14.03
N GLY A 102 -19.38 5.50 13.46
CA GLY A 102 -19.32 6.80 14.15
C GLY A 102 -20.34 6.91 15.29
N GLY A 103 -21.46 6.19 15.19
CA GLY A 103 -22.44 6.06 16.27
C GLY A 103 -22.11 4.99 17.32
N GLY A 104 -20.97 4.30 17.17
CA GLY A 104 -20.42 3.39 18.19
C GLY A 104 -20.56 1.90 17.89
N LEU A 105 -21.20 1.50 16.79
CA LEU A 105 -21.29 0.09 16.39
C LEU A 105 -19.97 -0.43 15.82
N LYS A 106 -19.68 -1.72 16.01
CA LYS A 106 -18.53 -2.36 15.38
C LYS A 106 -18.89 -2.85 14.00
N VAL A 107 -18.12 -2.48 12.99
CA VAL A 107 -18.44 -2.73 11.58
C VAL A 107 -17.40 -3.62 10.92
N ALA A 108 -17.85 -4.73 10.35
CA ALA A 108 -17.05 -5.63 9.53
C ALA A 108 -17.60 -5.60 8.10
N LYS A 109 -17.27 -4.54 7.34
CA LYS A 109 -17.82 -4.36 5.99
C LYS A 109 -17.16 -5.31 5.00
N HIS A 110 -17.92 -6.25 4.46
CA HIS A 110 -17.46 -7.12 3.38
C HIS A 110 -17.63 -6.43 2.02
N GLY A 111 -16.63 -6.50 1.16
CA GLY A 111 -16.70 -5.84 -0.14
C GLY A 111 -15.68 -6.31 -1.16
N ASN A 112 -15.90 -5.92 -2.41
CA ASN A 112 -15.05 -6.25 -3.54
C ASN A 112 -14.94 -5.06 -4.51
N ARG A 113 -14.06 -5.19 -5.50
CA ARG A 113 -14.05 -4.30 -6.67
C ARG A 113 -15.26 -4.57 -7.55
N SER A 114 -15.68 -3.58 -8.31
CA SER A 114 -16.85 -3.73 -9.18
C SER A 114 -16.62 -4.79 -10.27
N VAL A 115 -17.70 -5.51 -10.60
CA VAL A 115 -17.81 -6.36 -11.79
C VAL A 115 -18.85 -5.79 -12.78
N SER A 116 -19.81 -4.98 -12.31
CA SER A 116 -20.96 -4.49 -13.11
C SER A 116 -21.32 -3.01 -12.94
N SER A 117 -20.97 -2.36 -11.83
CA SER A 117 -21.14 -0.91 -11.62
C SER A 117 -19.88 -0.13 -12.02
N GLN A 118 -19.94 1.20 -12.14
CA GLN A 118 -18.75 2.01 -12.42
C GLN A 118 -17.73 2.01 -11.26
N CYS A 119 -18.15 1.75 -10.02
CA CYS A 119 -17.29 1.82 -8.85
C CYS A 119 -17.76 0.89 -7.71
N GLY A 120 -16.90 -0.06 -7.32
CA GLY A 120 -17.14 -0.96 -6.19
C GLY A 120 -16.70 -0.33 -4.86
N SER A 121 -17.08 -0.96 -3.74
CA SER A 121 -16.70 -0.48 -2.41
C SER A 121 -15.18 -0.47 -2.21
N ALA A 122 -14.46 -1.46 -2.75
CA ALA A 122 -13.01 -1.49 -2.71
C ALA A 122 -12.36 -0.37 -3.56
N ASP A 123 -12.98 -0.01 -4.69
CA ASP A 123 -12.47 1.01 -5.60
C ASP A 123 -12.57 2.40 -4.97
N VAL A 124 -13.74 2.76 -4.42
CA VAL A 124 -13.93 4.05 -3.75
C VAL A 124 -13.12 4.17 -2.47
N LEU A 125 -12.99 3.10 -1.68
CA LEU A 125 -12.17 3.12 -0.47
C LEU A 125 -10.69 3.31 -0.79
N SER A 126 -10.20 2.70 -1.88
CA SER A 126 -8.84 2.95 -2.37
C SER A 126 -8.66 4.40 -2.80
N ALA A 127 -9.62 4.99 -3.51
CA ALA A 127 -9.59 6.39 -3.93
C ALA A 127 -9.65 7.37 -2.74
N LEU A 128 -10.32 6.99 -1.65
CA LEU A 128 -10.32 7.72 -0.38
C LEU A 128 -9.01 7.57 0.41
N GLY A 129 -8.09 6.70 -0.01
CA GLY A 129 -6.78 6.48 0.63
C GLY A 129 -6.73 5.31 1.62
N VAL A 130 -7.78 4.51 1.74
CA VAL A 130 -7.79 3.31 2.59
C VAL A 130 -6.95 2.21 1.92
N LYS A 131 -6.06 1.58 2.69
CA LYS A 131 -5.32 0.40 2.22
C LYS A 131 -6.23 -0.83 2.30
N ILE A 132 -6.82 -1.22 1.17
CA ILE A 132 -7.88 -2.25 1.12
C ILE A 132 -7.39 -3.70 1.23
N ASP A 133 -6.14 -3.97 0.87
CA ASP A 133 -5.51 -5.31 0.85
C ASP A 133 -4.92 -5.70 2.22
N CYS A 134 -5.55 -5.24 3.31
CA CYS A 134 -5.17 -5.60 4.67
C CYS A 134 -5.39 -7.10 4.95
N THR A 135 -4.41 -7.73 5.58
CA THR A 135 -4.50 -9.11 6.07
C THR A 135 -5.57 -9.25 7.17
N PRO A 136 -6.11 -10.46 7.41
CA PRO A 136 -7.13 -10.70 8.44
C PRO A 136 -6.79 -10.13 9.82
N LYS A 137 -5.51 -10.25 10.25
CA LYS A 137 -5.04 -9.72 11.54
C LYS A 137 -5.08 -8.19 11.60
N GLN A 138 -4.83 -7.51 10.48
CA GLN A 138 -4.87 -6.05 10.42
C GLN A 138 -6.32 -5.54 10.46
N VAL A 139 -7.21 -6.24 9.76
CA VAL A 139 -8.65 -5.93 9.80
C VAL A 139 -9.20 -6.16 11.22
N GLU A 140 -8.79 -7.25 11.88
CA GLU A 140 -9.08 -7.51 13.30
C GLU A 140 -8.65 -6.34 14.19
N GLU A 141 -7.42 -5.85 13.99
CA GLU A 141 -6.90 -4.70 14.72
C GLU A 141 -7.68 -3.41 14.45
N CYS A 142 -8.14 -3.19 13.21
CA CYS A 142 -8.98 -2.05 12.86
C CYS A 142 -10.34 -2.12 13.56
N ILE A 143 -11.04 -3.25 13.47
CA ILE A 143 -12.33 -3.44 14.16
C ILE A 143 -12.16 -3.24 15.67
N ARG A 144 -11.12 -3.79 16.26
CA ARG A 144 -10.86 -3.68 17.71
C ARG A 144 -10.52 -2.25 18.16
N LYS A 145 -9.65 -1.54 17.43
CA LYS A 145 -9.14 -0.22 17.85
C LYS A 145 -10.06 0.93 17.49
N ILE A 146 -10.64 0.89 16.30
CA ILE A 146 -11.40 2.02 15.75
C ILE A 146 -12.86 1.66 15.46
N GLY A 147 -13.28 0.41 15.65
CA GLY A 147 -14.68 0.00 15.50
C GLY A 147 -15.10 -0.26 14.05
N ILE A 148 -14.19 -0.23 13.08
CA ILE A 148 -14.50 -0.52 11.69
C ILE A 148 -13.33 -1.21 11.00
N GLY A 149 -13.63 -2.20 10.16
CA GLY A 149 -12.68 -2.84 9.26
C GLY A 149 -13.32 -3.18 7.92
N PHE A 150 -12.52 -3.09 6.85
CA PHE A 150 -12.91 -3.49 5.50
C PHE A 150 -12.35 -4.86 5.18
N LEU A 151 -13.22 -5.80 4.82
CA LEU A 151 -12.88 -7.17 4.47
C LEU A 151 -12.88 -7.27 2.95
N TYR A 152 -11.70 -7.17 2.34
CA TYR A 152 -11.58 -7.24 0.88
C TYR A 152 -11.67 -8.70 0.40
N ALA A 153 -12.74 -9.05 -0.31
CA ALA A 153 -13.10 -10.44 -0.61
C ALA A 153 -11.95 -11.31 -1.18
N PRO A 154 -11.10 -10.84 -2.12
CA PRO A 154 -9.98 -11.63 -2.62
C PRO A 154 -8.93 -12.01 -1.57
N VAL A 155 -8.78 -11.22 -0.49
CA VAL A 155 -7.87 -11.54 0.62
C VAL A 155 -8.45 -12.61 1.53
N PHE A 156 -9.77 -12.60 1.72
CA PHE A 156 -10.44 -13.46 2.69
C PHE A 156 -10.93 -14.79 2.10
N HIS A 157 -11.16 -14.86 0.80
CA HIS A 157 -11.73 -16.02 0.12
C HIS A 157 -10.78 -16.60 -0.94
N ASP A 158 -9.54 -16.96 -0.56
CA ASP A 158 -8.54 -17.52 -1.51
C ASP A 158 -9.06 -18.73 -2.31
N ALA A 159 -9.89 -19.57 -1.69
CA ALA A 159 -10.52 -20.72 -2.36
C ALA A 159 -11.38 -20.33 -3.58
N MET A 160 -11.83 -19.07 -3.68
CA MET A 160 -12.57 -18.57 -4.84
C MET A 160 -11.73 -18.55 -6.12
N LYS A 161 -10.39 -18.70 -6.04
CA LYS A 161 -9.53 -18.79 -7.24
C LYS A 161 -9.90 -19.95 -8.17
N TYR A 162 -10.49 -21.02 -7.64
CA TYR A 162 -10.97 -22.16 -8.45
C TYR A 162 -12.31 -21.87 -9.14
N ALA A 163 -13.21 -21.14 -8.47
CA ALA A 163 -14.52 -20.80 -9.02
C ALA A 163 -14.49 -19.54 -9.90
N THR A 164 -13.47 -18.68 -9.79
CA THR A 164 -13.43 -17.38 -10.47
C THR A 164 -13.23 -17.49 -12.00
N PRO A 165 -12.25 -18.25 -12.52
CA PRO A 165 -12.09 -18.44 -13.96
C PRO A 165 -13.36 -18.93 -14.68
N PRO A 166 -14.00 -20.04 -14.25
CA PRO A 166 -15.20 -20.53 -14.95
C PRO A 166 -16.36 -19.55 -14.83
N ARG A 167 -16.51 -18.83 -13.70
CA ARG A 167 -17.52 -17.76 -13.57
C ARG A 167 -17.31 -16.63 -14.58
N ARG A 168 -16.06 -16.26 -14.82
CA ARG A 168 -15.71 -15.23 -15.80
C ARG A 168 -16.00 -15.69 -17.23
N GLU A 169 -15.73 -16.96 -17.53
CA GLU A 169 -16.00 -17.56 -18.84
C GLU A 169 -17.49 -17.67 -19.16
N ILE A 170 -18.32 -18.12 -18.20
CA ILE A 170 -19.77 -18.24 -18.42
C ILE A 170 -20.48 -16.89 -18.49
N GLY A 171 -19.98 -15.85 -17.81
CA GLY A 171 -20.48 -14.48 -17.92
C GLY A 171 -21.91 -14.23 -17.40
N ILE A 172 -22.54 -15.19 -16.72
CA ILE A 172 -23.91 -15.06 -16.18
C ILE A 172 -23.93 -14.96 -14.65
N ARG A 173 -25.03 -14.42 -14.10
CA ARG A 173 -25.30 -14.46 -12.66
C ARG A 173 -25.54 -15.91 -12.21
N THR A 174 -24.93 -16.28 -11.09
CA THR A 174 -25.02 -17.63 -10.49
C THR A 174 -25.22 -17.51 -8.98
N ILE A 175 -25.39 -18.64 -8.29
CA ILE A 175 -25.45 -18.71 -6.83
C ILE A 175 -24.37 -17.86 -6.13
N PHE A 176 -23.17 -17.76 -6.68
CA PHE A 176 -22.08 -16.96 -6.10
C PHE A 176 -22.36 -15.46 -6.00
N ASN A 177 -23.28 -14.92 -6.80
CA ASN A 177 -23.73 -13.53 -6.66
C ASN A 177 -24.55 -13.33 -5.38
N LEU A 178 -25.23 -14.37 -4.90
CA LEU A 178 -25.97 -14.37 -3.63
C LEU A 178 -25.05 -14.68 -2.44
N LEU A 179 -23.98 -15.44 -2.65
CA LEU A 179 -23.11 -15.88 -1.54
C LEU A 179 -22.20 -14.79 -0.96
N GLY A 180 -21.89 -13.71 -1.71
CA GLY A 180 -21.01 -12.64 -1.23
C GLY A 180 -21.48 -12.03 0.10
N PRO A 181 -22.71 -11.52 0.17
CA PRO A 181 -23.31 -11.01 1.41
C PRO A 181 -23.45 -12.07 2.53
N LEU A 182 -23.63 -13.34 2.18
CA LEU A 182 -23.81 -14.44 3.14
C LEU A 182 -22.49 -14.95 3.74
N SER A 183 -21.34 -14.56 3.20
CA SER A 183 -20.05 -15.18 3.50
C SER A 183 -19.10 -14.32 4.35
N ASN A 184 -19.62 -13.28 5.02
CA ASN A 184 -18.83 -12.35 5.83
C ASN A 184 -17.83 -13.10 6.77
N PRO A 185 -16.51 -12.94 6.58
CA PRO A 185 -15.48 -13.65 7.35
C PRO A 185 -15.42 -13.33 8.85
N ALA A 186 -15.97 -12.19 9.28
CA ALA A 186 -16.08 -11.82 10.70
C ALA A 186 -17.31 -12.43 11.38
N ALA A 187 -18.18 -13.13 10.64
CA ALA A 187 -19.45 -13.65 11.14
C ALA A 187 -20.29 -12.57 11.84
N ALA A 188 -20.45 -11.41 11.17
CA ALA A 188 -21.35 -10.35 11.62
C ALA A 188 -22.72 -10.93 12.03
N ASN A 189 -23.13 -10.63 13.25
CA ASN A 189 -24.35 -11.15 13.86
C ASN A 189 -25.56 -10.25 13.61
N VAL A 190 -25.32 -9.04 13.07
CA VAL A 190 -26.36 -8.13 12.59
C VAL A 190 -26.05 -7.68 11.16
N GLN A 191 -27.03 -7.72 10.25
CA GLN A 191 -26.80 -7.38 8.84
C GLN A 191 -27.92 -6.52 8.24
N LEU A 192 -27.53 -5.48 7.48
CA LEU A 192 -28.39 -4.86 6.49
C LEU A 192 -27.96 -5.38 5.10
N LEU A 193 -28.85 -6.13 4.46
CA LEU A 193 -28.57 -6.91 3.26
C LEU A 193 -29.45 -6.48 2.09
N GLY A 194 -28.83 -5.86 1.09
CA GLY A 194 -29.47 -5.53 -0.17
C GLY A 194 -29.65 -6.72 -1.08
N VAL A 195 -30.81 -6.83 -1.73
CA VAL A 195 -31.03 -7.80 -2.82
C VAL A 195 -31.60 -7.13 -4.08
N TYR A 196 -31.13 -7.58 -5.25
CA TYR A 196 -31.59 -7.06 -6.55
C TYR A 196 -33.02 -7.50 -6.94
N ASP A 197 -33.64 -8.41 -6.20
CA ASP A 197 -34.97 -8.95 -6.48
C ASP A 197 -35.79 -9.07 -5.19
N ALA A 198 -37.00 -8.52 -5.18
CA ALA A 198 -37.91 -8.54 -4.06
C ALA A 198 -38.17 -9.96 -3.51
N ALA A 199 -38.21 -10.99 -4.37
CA ALA A 199 -38.44 -12.38 -3.96
C ALA A 199 -37.29 -12.94 -3.11
N LEU A 200 -36.08 -12.41 -3.27
CA LEU A 200 -34.91 -12.84 -2.51
C LEU A 200 -34.92 -12.33 -1.06
N THR A 201 -35.73 -11.32 -0.73
CA THR A 201 -35.78 -10.76 0.63
C THR A 201 -36.05 -11.84 1.69
N LEU A 202 -37.11 -12.62 1.48
CA LEU A 202 -37.48 -13.72 2.34
C LEU A 202 -36.45 -14.86 2.30
N VAL A 203 -36.02 -15.28 1.10
CA VAL A 203 -35.07 -16.39 0.92
C VAL A 203 -33.77 -16.12 1.67
N MET A 204 -33.18 -14.94 1.48
CA MET A 204 -31.92 -14.57 2.12
C MET A 204 -32.08 -14.43 3.63
N SER A 205 -33.23 -13.93 4.12
CA SER A 205 -33.50 -13.84 5.56
C SER A 205 -33.56 -15.22 6.24
N GLU A 206 -34.16 -16.22 5.58
CA GLU A 206 -34.18 -17.60 6.07
C GLU A 206 -32.78 -18.24 6.06
N VAL A 207 -31.98 -17.96 5.02
CA VAL A 207 -30.58 -18.42 4.97
C VAL A 207 -29.76 -17.79 6.09
N LEU A 208 -29.89 -16.48 6.33
CA LEU A 208 -29.20 -15.78 7.43
C LEU A 208 -29.59 -16.36 8.79
N LYS A 209 -30.87 -16.68 9.00
CA LYS A 209 -31.37 -17.38 10.20
C LYS A 209 -30.72 -18.74 10.37
N LYS A 210 -30.67 -19.59 9.32
CA LYS A 210 -29.98 -20.89 9.37
C LYS A 210 -28.47 -20.77 9.62
N LEU A 211 -27.86 -19.69 9.16
CA LEU A 211 -26.46 -19.37 9.37
C LEU A 211 -26.17 -18.77 10.77
N GLY A 212 -27.19 -18.57 11.60
CA GLY A 212 -27.07 -18.13 12.99
C GLY A 212 -26.94 -16.62 13.18
N VAL A 213 -27.37 -15.81 12.21
CA VAL A 213 -27.44 -14.36 12.36
C VAL A 213 -28.56 -13.99 13.34
N VAL A 214 -28.28 -13.07 14.26
CA VAL A 214 -29.18 -12.72 15.37
C VAL A 214 -30.27 -11.76 14.93
N ALA A 215 -29.89 -10.76 14.13
CA ALA A 215 -30.83 -9.83 13.52
C ALA A 215 -30.40 -9.47 12.09
N ALA A 216 -31.35 -9.30 11.18
CA ALA A 216 -31.04 -8.81 9.85
C ALA A 216 -32.22 -8.08 9.22
N LEU A 217 -31.93 -7.11 8.37
CA LEU A 217 -32.90 -6.49 7.48
C LEU A 217 -32.48 -6.83 6.06
N VAL A 218 -33.26 -7.67 5.37
CA VAL A 218 -33.06 -7.92 3.95
C VAL A 218 -34.00 -7.02 3.16
N VAL A 219 -33.43 -6.17 2.29
CA VAL A 219 -34.15 -5.06 1.69
C VAL A 219 -34.10 -5.08 0.18
N HIS A 220 -35.18 -4.63 -0.45
CA HIS A 220 -35.27 -4.37 -1.87
C HIS A 220 -36.07 -3.09 -2.11
N GLY A 221 -35.42 -2.08 -2.66
CA GLY A 221 -36.02 -0.78 -2.97
C GLY A 221 -36.74 -0.78 -4.32
N GLU A 222 -37.87 -0.09 -4.38
CA GLU A 222 -38.63 0.17 -5.61
C GLU A 222 -37.74 0.83 -6.67
N GLY A 223 -37.72 0.27 -7.87
CA GLY A 223 -36.76 0.64 -8.93
C GLY A 223 -35.57 -0.33 -9.06
N GLY A 224 -35.52 -1.37 -8.22
CA GLY A 224 -34.55 -2.46 -8.32
C GLY A 224 -33.38 -2.35 -7.34
N PHE A 225 -33.34 -1.29 -6.52
CA PHE A 225 -32.23 -1.00 -5.61
C PHE A 225 -32.00 -2.13 -4.62
N ASP A 226 -30.73 -2.44 -4.39
CA ASP A 226 -30.30 -3.29 -3.28
C ASP A 226 -30.01 -2.46 -2.00
N GLU A 227 -30.79 -1.40 -1.79
CA GLU A 227 -30.77 -0.54 -0.60
C GLU A 227 -32.19 -0.17 -0.16
N ILE A 228 -32.33 0.38 1.05
CA ILE A 228 -33.53 1.14 1.41
C ILE A 228 -33.49 2.43 0.59
N THR A 229 -34.40 2.55 -0.38
CA THR A 229 -34.38 3.67 -1.33
C THR A 229 -35.09 4.90 -0.79
N ILE A 230 -34.72 6.07 -1.30
CA ILE A 230 -35.47 7.32 -1.14
C ILE A 230 -36.42 7.60 -2.31
N THR A 231 -36.40 6.80 -3.38
CA THR A 231 -37.19 7.07 -4.59
C THR A 231 -38.63 6.56 -4.49
N GLY A 232 -38.87 5.59 -3.60
CA GLY A 232 -40.12 4.85 -3.54
C GLY A 232 -40.24 3.95 -2.32
N SER A 233 -41.11 2.95 -2.40
CA SER A 233 -41.25 1.96 -1.32
C SER A 233 -40.04 1.04 -1.22
N THR A 234 -39.82 0.44 -0.06
CA THR A 234 -38.82 -0.61 0.14
C THR A 234 -39.49 -1.79 0.81
N ARG A 235 -39.36 -2.97 0.21
CA ARG A 235 -39.74 -4.24 0.85
C ARG A 235 -38.65 -4.67 1.80
N VAL A 236 -39.03 -5.04 3.03
CA VAL A 236 -38.11 -5.44 4.10
C VAL A 236 -38.54 -6.79 4.66
N SER A 237 -37.63 -7.76 4.68
CA SER A 237 -37.76 -8.98 5.47
C SER A 237 -36.83 -8.87 6.69
N GLU A 238 -37.42 -8.61 7.85
CA GLU A 238 -36.72 -8.43 9.12
C GLU A 238 -36.63 -9.76 9.87
N LEU A 239 -35.41 -10.23 10.09
CA LEU A 239 -35.07 -11.29 11.02
C LEU A 239 -34.77 -10.66 12.39
N LYS A 240 -35.54 -11.02 13.41
CA LYS A 240 -35.28 -10.65 14.81
C LYS A 240 -35.75 -11.77 15.73
N GLN A 241 -34.91 -12.18 16.69
CA GLN A 241 -35.24 -13.24 17.66
C GLN A 241 -35.76 -14.53 16.99
N SER A 242 -35.10 -14.97 15.91
CA SER A 242 -35.47 -16.16 15.11
C SER A 242 -36.84 -16.09 14.40
N LYS A 243 -37.53 -14.95 14.45
CA LYS A 243 -38.75 -14.67 13.69
C LYS A 243 -38.42 -13.82 12.49
N ILE A 244 -39.12 -14.09 11.39
CA ILE A 244 -39.02 -13.29 10.17
C ILE A 244 -40.38 -12.66 9.92
N ILE A 245 -40.42 -11.35 9.79
CA ILE A 245 -41.59 -10.59 9.37
C ILE A 245 -41.26 -9.85 8.08
N THR A 246 -42.23 -9.71 7.18
CA THR A 246 -42.05 -8.95 5.95
C THR A 246 -43.07 -7.82 5.89
N TYR A 247 -42.59 -6.62 5.58
CA TYR A 247 -43.39 -5.41 5.48
C TYR A 247 -42.80 -4.45 4.44
N GLU A 248 -43.49 -3.36 4.19
CA GLU A 248 -43.03 -2.28 3.31
C GLU A 248 -42.88 -0.99 4.11
N ILE A 249 -41.91 -0.18 3.71
CA ILE A 249 -41.66 1.15 4.27
C ILE A 249 -41.51 2.16 3.14
N CYS A 250 -41.81 3.42 3.42
CA CYS A 250 -41.58 4.56 2.54
C CYS A 250 -40.76 5.65 3.25
N PRO A 251 -40.02 6.50 2.52
CA PRO A 251 -39.26 7.61 3.12
C PRO A 251 -40.13 8.53 4.00
N GLU A 252 -41.39 8.74 3.62
CA GLU A 252 -42.35 9.59 4.31
C GLU A 252 -42.70 9.09 5.72
N ASP A 253 -42.64 7.78 5.97
CA ASP A 253 -42.89 7.19 7.29
C ASP A 253 -41.92 7.73 8.36
N PHE A 254 -40.76 8.22 7.90
CA PHE A 254 -39.68 8.75 8.71
C PHE A 254 -39.48 10.26 8.55
N GLY A 255 -40.41 10.95 7.88
CA GLY A 255 -40.35 12.40 7.68
C GLY A 255 -39.35 12.85 6.62
N LEU A 256 -38.88 11.95 5.76
CA LEU A 256 -38.04 12.28 4.61
C LEU A 256 -38.90 12.46 3.35
N ARG A 257 -38.37 13.22 2.39
CA ARG A 257 -39.02 13.44 1.09
C ARG A 257 -38.48 12.44 0.07
N ARG A 258 -39.31 12.04 -0.88
CA ARG A 258 -38.83 11.26 -2.03
C ARG A 258 -37.84 12.08 -2.84
N GLY A 259 -36.75 11.43 -3.24
CA GLY A 259 -35.77 11.97 -4.17
C GLY A 259 -35.95 11.37 -5.56
N ALA A 260 -35.30 11.98 -6.56
CA ALA A 260 -35.19 11.39 -7.89
C ALA A 260 -33.95 10.47 -7.95
N LEU A 261 -33.94 9.53 -8.90
CA LEU A 261 -32.78 8.64 -9.09
C LEU A 261 -31.52 9.46 -9.37
N GLU A 262 -31.65 10.51 -10.18
CA GLU A 262 -30.56 11.39 -10.62
C GLU A 262 -29.83 12.05 -9.44
N ASP A 263 -30.53 12.26 -8.31
CA ASP A 263 -29.95 12.87 -7.12
C ASP A 263 -28.99 11.93 -6.37
N ILE A 264 -29.14 10.61 -6.58
CA ILE A 264 -28.38 9.55 -5.90
C ILE A 264 -27.49 8.72 -6.85
N ILE A 265 -27.43 9.09 -8.13
CA ILE A 265 -26.47 8.53 -9.07
C ILE A 265 -25.04 8.81 -8.59
N GLY A 266 -24.19 7.78 -8.71
CA GLY A 266 -22.75 7.86 -8.52
C GLY A 266 -22.00 7.99 -9.85
N GLY A 267 -20.70 7.76 -9.80
CA GLY A 267 -19.87 7.72 -10.99
C GLY A 267 -18.60 6.91 -10.77
N ASP A 268 -17.48 7.43 -11.25
CA ASP A 268 -16.18 6.78 -11.05
C ASP A 268 -15.71 6.84 -9.58
N ALA A 269 -14.59 6.18 -9.29
CA ALA A 269 -14.04 6.12 -7.93
C ALA A 269 -13.68 7.50 -7.34
N SER A 270 -13.26 8.47 -8.17
CA SER A 270 -12.93 9.82 -7.71
C SER A 270 -14.20 10.63 -7.40
N GLN A 271 -15.20 10.53 -8.27
CA GLN A 271 -16.51 11.17 -8.10
C GLN A 271 -17.22 10.61 -6.86
N ASN A 272 -17.27 9.29 -6.71
CA ASN A 272 -17.87 8.67 -5.52
C ASN A 272 -17.09 9.02 -4.25
N ALA A 273 -15.76 9.11 -4.29
CA ALA A 273 -14.98 9.54 -3.13
C ALA A 273 -15.37 10.97 -2.69
N LYS A 274 -15.56 11.90 -3.63
CA LYS A 274 -16.05 13.26 -3.33
C LYS A 274 -17.45 13.25 -2.74
N ILE A 275 -18.38 12.48 -3.32
CA ILE A 275 -19.74 12.34 -2.80
C ILE A 275 -19.73 11.82 -1.35
N ILE A 276 -18.94 10.79 -1.07
CA ILE A 276 -18.80 10.21 0.27
C ILE A 276 -18.28 11.27 1.25
N GLN A 277 -17.22 11.99 0.88
CA GLN A 277 -16.67 13.06 1.72
C GLN A 277 -17.69 14.17 1.97
N SER A 278 -18.44 14.60 0.95
CA SER A 278 -19.53 15.58 1.07
C SER A 278 -20.58 15.16 2.11
N VAL A 279 -21.09 13.93 2.00
CA VAL A 279 -22.10 13.40 2.93
C VAL A 279 -21.53 13.31 4.36
N LEU A 280 -20.31 12.81 4.52
CA LEU A 280 -19.66 12.68 5.83
C LEU A 280 -19.29 14.04 6.47
N ASN A 281 -19.07 15.08 5.66
CA ASN A 281 -18.92 16.46 6.12
C ASN A 281 -20.26 17.14 6.45
N GLY A 282 -21.37 16.44 6.28
CA GLY A 282 -22.69 16.91 6.70
C GLY A 282 -23.50 17.64 5.63
N GLU A 283 -23.08 17.62 4.37
CA GLU A 283 -23.87 18.17 3.25
C GLU A 283 -25.29 17.59 3.28
N LYS A 284 -26.30 18.47 3.28
CA LYS A 284 -27.71 18.09 3.35
C LYS A 284 -28.23 17.81 1.94
N GLY A 285 -29.14 16.85 1.79
CA GLY A 285 -29.78 16.53 0.52
C GLY A 285 -30.04 15.03 0.33
N PRO A 286 -30.55 14.64 -0.85
CA PRO A 286 -31.02 13.26 -1.11
C PRO A 286 -29.97 12.18 -0.84
N ARG A 287 -28.70 12.42 -1.20
CA ARG A 287 -27.59 11.49 -0.93
C ARG A 287 -27.36 11.25 0.55
N ARG A 288 -27.57 12.28 1.39
CA ARG A 288 -27.52 12.11 2.83
C ARG A 288 -28.76 11.39 3.35
N ASP A 289 -29.94 11.74 2.84
CA ASP A 289 -31.21 11.17 3.28
C ASP A 289 -31.26 9.64 3.08
N ILE A 290 -30.78 9.13 1.93
CA ILE A 290 -30.70 7.69 1.68
C ILE A 290 -29.71 6.99 2.62
N VAL A 291 -28.60 7.64 2.97
CA VAL A 291 -27.64 7.13 3.96
C VAL A 291 -28.26 7.08 5.35
N LEU A 292 -29.05 8.08 5.72
CA LEU A 292 -29.75 8.13 7.01
C LEU A 292 -30.78 6.99 7.15
N LEU A 293 -31.54 6.69 6.10
CA LEU A 293 -32.47 5.55 6.09
C LEU A 293 -31.75 4.23 6.34
N ASN A 294 -30.73 3.93 5.53
CA ASN A 294 -30.01 2.68 5.63
C ASN A 294 -29.24 2.55 6.97
N ALA A 295 -28.54 3.60 7.40
CA ALA A 295 -27.84 3.59 8.68
C ALA A 295 -28.81 3.51 9.88
N GLY A 296 -29.94 4.21 9.82
CA GLY A 296 -30.95 4.19 10.87
C GLY A 296 -31.61 2.83 11.06
N ALA A 297 -31.91 2.15 9.95
CA ALA A 297 -32.41 0.78 9.96
C ALA A 297 -31.42 -0.17 10.65
N LEU A 298 -30.11 0.01 10.38
CA LEU A 298 -29.08 -0.81 10.99
C LEU A 298 -28.85 -0.52 12.47
N PHE A 299 -28.95 0.74 12.92
CA PHE A 299 -28.94 1.06 14.36
C PHE A 299 -30.09 0.38 15.11
N MET A 300 -31.29 0.36 14.51
CA MET A 300 -32.45 -0.34 15.07
C MET A 300 -32.23 -1.85 15.10
N ALA A 301 -31.76 -2.45 14.00
CA ALA A 301 -31.48 -3.89 13.93
C ALA A 301 -30.38 -4.33 14.92
N ALA A 302 -29.43 -3.45 15.20
CA ALA A 302 -28.37 -3.67 16.19
C ALA A 302 -28.80 -3.40 17.65
N GLU A 303 -30.07 -3.04 17.87
CA GLU A 303 -30.62 -2.64 19.18
C GLU A 303 -29.86 -1.46 19.84
N ALA A 304 -29.15 -0.67 19.03
CA ALA A 304 -28.52 0.56 19.47
C ALA A 304 -29.53 1.73 19.51
N ALA A 305 -30.67 1.60 18.82
CA ALA A 305 -31.81 2.50 18.88
C ALA A 305 -33.10 1.71 19.14
N GLY A 306 -34.07 2.31 19.85
CA GLY A 306 -35.32 1.65 20.21
C GLY A 306 -36.27 1.45 19.03
N ASP A 307 -36.22 2.37 18.05
CA ASP A 307 -36.96 2.27 16.80
C ASP A 307 -36.19 2.86 15.61
N PHE A 308 -36.78 2.79 14.42
CA PHE A 308 -36.18 3.29 13.19
C PHE A 308 -35.95 4.82 13.25
N LYS A 309 -36.90 5.61 13.79
CA LYS A 309 -36.76 7.07 13.86
C LYS A 309 -35.62 7.49 14.78
N GLU A 310 -35.47 6.80 15.92
CA GLU A 310 -34.33 6.96 16.81
C GLU A 310 -33.01 6.55 16.12
N GLY A 311 -33.03 5.49 15.32
CA GLY A 311 -31.89 5.08 14.51
C GLY A 311 -31.46 6.15 13.51
N ILE A 312 -32.41 6.77 12.81
CA ILE A 312 -32.16 7.91 11.91
C ILE A 312 -31.57 9.09 12.71
N ALA A 313 -32.11 9.39 13.89
CA ALA A 313 -31.59 10.44 14.75
C ALA A 313 -30.14 10.17 15.19
N GLN A 314 -29.77 8.90 15.44
CA GLN A 314 -28.39 8.50 15.70
C GLN A 314 -27.48 8.69 14.48
N ALA A 315 -27.95 8.30 13.30
CA ALA A 315 -27.23 8.51 12.04
C ALA A 315 -26.97 10.01 11.78
N VAL A 316 -27.98 10.87 12.03
CA VAL A 316 -27.85 12.33 11.96
C VAL A 316 -26.76 12.82 12.91
N ARG A 317 -26.81 12.42 14.19
CA ARG A 317 -25.78 12.81 15.19
C ARG A 317 -24.38 12.36 14.79
N SER A 318 -24.23 11.15 14.25
CA SER A 318 -22.94 10.60 13.82
C SER A 318 -22.30 11.41 12.69
N ILE A 319 -23.11 11.84 11.72
CA ILE A 319 -22.65 12.71 10.62
C ILE A 319 -22.38 14.13 11.15
N ASP A 320 -23.35 14.77 11.82
CA ASP A 320 -23.27 16.19 12.18
C ASP A 320 -22.21 16.49 13.26
N SER A 321 -21.85 15.51 14.08
CA SER A 321 -20.75 15.64 15.04
C SER A 321 -19.35 15.43 14.42
N GLY A 322 -19.28 15.00 13.16
CA GLY A 322 -18.04 14.61 12.50
C GLY A 322 -17.52 13.22 12.92
N ALA A 323 -18.24 12.49 13.78
CA ALA A 323 -17.81 11.17 14.23
C ALA A 323 -17.71 10.15 13.09
N ALA A 324 -18.63 10.19 12.12
CA ALA A 324 -18.59 9.33 10.94
C ALA A 324 -17.36 9.61 10.06
N LEU A 325 -17.06 10.89 9.80
CA LEU A 325 -15.87 11.30 9.04
C LEU A 325 -14.58 10.86 9.74
N LYS A 326 -14.52 11.05 11.07
CA LYS A 326 -13.39 10.62 11.88
C LYS A 326 -13.11 9.11 11.79
N LYS A 327 -14.14 8.27 11.61
CA LYS A 327 -13.94 6.82 11.37
C LYS A 327 -13.27 6.53 10.04
N LEU A 328 -13.60 7.28 8.99
CA LEU A 328 -12.91 7.18 7.70
C LEU A 328 -11.43 7.59 7.86
N GLU A 329 -11.16 8.73 8.48
CA GLU A 329 -9.79 9.21 8.74
C GLU A 329 -8.98 8.20 9.55
N GLN A 330 -9.53 7.70 10.65
CA GLN A 330 -8.91 6.67 11.48
C GLN A 330 -8.63 5.38 10.71
N LEU A 331 -9.54 4.96 9.83
CA LEU A 331 -9.34 3.77 8.99
C LEU A 331 -8.22 4.00 7.97
N ILE A 332 -8.17 5.17 7.32
CA ILE A 332 -7.08 5.57 6.42
C ILE A 332 -5.75 5.54 7.19
N GLU A 333 -5.66 6.25 8.31
CA GLU A 333 -4.45 6.35 9.13
C GLU A 333 -3.98 4.98 9.59
N LEU A 334 -4.87 4.17 10.17
CA LEU A 334 -4.51 2.90 10.76
C LEU A 334 -4.16 1.86 9.70
N THR A 335 -4.91 1.76 8.61
CA THR A 335 -4.57 0.79 7.54
C THR A 335 -3.24 1.13 6.87
N ASN A 336 -2.95 2.42 6.66
CA ASN A 336 -1.65 2.88 6.17
C ASN A 336 -0.54 2.74 7.22
N TYR A 337 -0.82 3.00 8.50
CA TYR A 337 0.14 2.82 9.59
C TYR A 337 0.48 1.35 9.79
N ILE A 338 -0.51 0.45 9.86
CA ILE A 338 -0.23 -0.99 10.02
C ILE A 338 0.44 -1.52 8.76
N SER A 339 0.11 -1.02 7.55
CA SER A 339 0.85 -1.35 6.34
C SER A 339 2.31 -0.87 6.41
N LYS A 340 2.58 0.34 6.93
CA LYS A 340 3.95 0.87 7.16
C LYS A 340 4.68 0.14 8.29
N ALA A 341 3.99 -0.21 9.37
CA ALA A 341 4.49 -0.96 10.51
C ALA A 341 4.72 -2.43 10.16
N GLN A 342 4.00 -2.98 9.17
CA GLN A 342 4.29 -4.26 8.52
C GLN A 342 5.28 -4.12 7.37
N ARG A 343 5.52 -2.95 6.79
CA ARG A 343 6.77 -2.70 6.07
C ARG A 343 7.97 -2.64 7.02
N HIS A 344 7.75 -2.41 8.33
CA HIS A 344 8.76 -2.48 9.39
C HIS A 344 8.84 -3.84 10.12
N LYS A 345 7.74 -4.62 10.22
CA LYS A 345 7.65 -5.97 10.83
C LYS A 345 7.61 -7.11 9.81
N GLY A 346 7.04 -6.89 8.63
CA GLY A 346 7.08 -7.79 7.46
C GLY A 346 8.42 -7.77 6.72
N THR A 347 9.26 -6.77 6.99
CA THR A 347 10.73 -6.85 6.78
C THR A 347 11.42 -7.92 7.64
N GLU A 348 10.77 -8.42 8.70
CA GLU A 348 11.27 -9.54 9.51
C GLU A 348 10.62 -10.89 9.11
N ALA A 349 9.32 -10.93 8.78
CA ALA A 349 8.62 -12.22 8.59
C ALA A 349 8.43 -12.71 7.14
N GLN A 350 8.43 -11.83 6.13
CA GLN A 350 8.18 -12.20 4.72
C GLN A 350 9.45 -12.29 3.86
N ARG A 351 10.62 -11.96 4.43
CA ARG A 351 11.93 -12.31 3.84
C ARG A 351 12.26 -13.80 3.94
N HIS A 352 11.59 -14.54 4.82
CA HIS A 352 11.97 -15.88 5.27
C HIS A 352 11.81 -17.05 4.27
N ARG A 353 11.38 -16.85 3.01
CA ARG A 353 11.40 -17.96 2.03
C ARG A 353 11.87 -17.61 0.61
N GLY A 354 12.19 -16.35 0.29
CA GLY A 354 12.67 -15.98 -1.05
C GLY A 354 13.52 -14.70 -1.15
N ALA A 355 13.55 -13.86 -0.12
CA ALA A 355 14.32 -12.59 -0.11
C ALA A 355 15.38 -12.52 1.00
N GLU A 356 15.68 -13.63 1.67
CA GLU A 356 16.74 -13.73 2.68
C GLU A 356 18.16 -13.53 2.12
N ASN A 357 18.33 -13.47 0.80
CA ASN A 357 19.65 -13.40 0.15
C ASN A 357 19.95 -12.08 -0.59
N SER A 358 19.15 -11.01 -0.46
CA SER A 358 19.51 -9.74 -1.12
C SER A 358 20.64 -9.01 -0.38
N ILE A 359 21.61 -8.46 -1.11
CA ILE A 359 22.77 -7.77 -0.51
C ILE A 359 22.34 -6.55 0.32
N LEU A 360 21.31 -5.82 -0.15
CA LEU A 360 20.86 -4.58 0.44
C LEU A 360 20.27 -4.82 1.83
N SER A 361 19.57 -5.95 2.02
CA SER A 361 19.08 -6.35 3.33
C SER A 361 20.20 -6.69 4.32
N ARG A 362 21.30 -7.29 3.85
CA ARG A 362 22.47 -7.57 4.69
C ARG A 362 23.16 -6.27 5.12
N ILE A 363 23.31 -5.33 4.18
CA ILE A 363 23.88 -4.00 4.41
C ILE A 363 23.10 -3.24 5.48
N VAL A 364 21.78 -3.10 5.33
CA VAL A 364 20.95 -2.34 6.29
C VAL A 364 20.96 -2.98 7.68
N LYS A 365 20.93 -4.32 7.76
CA LYS A 365 20.98 -5.03 9.03
C LYS A 365 22.32 -4.78 9.74
N TYR A 366 23.43 -4.92 9.02
CA TYR A 366 24.76 -4.64 9.55
C TYR A 366 24.87 -3.20 10.04
N LYS A 367 24.44 -2.22 9.23
CA LYS A 367 24.51 -0.81 9.61
C LYS A 367 23.66 -0.43 10.82
N LYS A 368 22.46 -0.99 10.96
CA LYS A 368 21.65 -0.74 12.16
C LYS A 368 22.36 -1.20 13.43
N GLU A 369 23.08 -2.31 13.37
CA GLU A 369 23.82 -2.82 14.52
C GLU A 369 25.11 -2.02 14.77
N GLU A 370 25.86 -1.71 13.72
CA GLU A 370 27.06 -0.86 13.79
C GLU A 370 26.72 0.51 14.41
N VAL A 371 25.68 1.20 13.91
CA VAL A 371 25.27 2.50 14.45
C VAL A 371 24.83 2.41 15.92
N ARG A 372 24.16 1.32 16.32
CA ARG A 372 23.82 1.10 17.74
C ARG A 372 25.06 0.94 18.60
N GLN A 373 26.07 0.24 18.11
CA GLN A 373 27.34 0.07 18.82
C GLN A 373 28.09 1.40 18.92
N LEU A 374 28.17 2.17 17.83
CA LEU A 374 28.77 3.50 17.82
C LEU A 374 28.08 4.44 18.83
N LYS A 375 26.75 4.49 18.85
CA LYS A 375 25.96 5.27 19.82
C LYS A 375 26.18 4.87 21.29
N ARG A 376 26.61 3.63 21.54
CA ARG A 376 26.99 3.16 22.90
C ARG A 376 28.41 3.57 23.27
N GLN A 377 29.32 3.65 22.29
CA GLN A 377 30.72 4.00 22.51
C GLN A 377 30.91 5.50 22.69
N LEU A 378 30.25 6.30 21.86
CA LEU A 378 30.33 7.75 21.90
C LEU A 378 28.91 8.34 21.77
N LYS A 379 28.56 9.22 22.72
CA LYS A 379 27.25 9.86 22.71
C LYS A 379 27.20 10.97 21.66
N ILE A 380 26.01 11.22 21.10
CA ILE A 380 25.81 12.23 20.05
C ILE A 380 26.15 13.64 20.55
N GLU A 381 25.97 13.92 21.84
CA GLU A 381 26.33 15.20 22.47
C GLU A 381 27.85 15.44 22.40
N SER A 382 28.67 14.38 22.50
CA SER A 382 30.12 14.49 22.36
C SER A 382 30.56 14.80 20.94
N LEU A 383 29.84 14.28 19.93
CA LEU A 383 30.08 14.65 18.52
C LEU A 383 29.68 16.10 18.28
N ARG A 384 28.51 16.53 18.80
CA ARG A 384 28.04 17.92 18.69
C ARG A 384 29.03 18.91 19.31
N ALA A 385 29.62 18.57 20.45
CA ALA A 385 30.62 19.41 21.11
C ALA A 385 31.90 19.60 20.27
N GLN A 386 32.26 18.63 19.43
CA GLN A 386 33.45 18.71 18.57
C GLN A 386 33.22 19.56 17.31
N LEU A 387 31.97 19.88 16.97
CA LEU A 387 31.65 20.63 15.75
C LEU A 387 32.27 22.03 15.73
N SER A 388 32.42 22.69 16.89
CA SER A 388 33.03 24.02 17.00
C SER A 388 34.50 24.04 16.59
N ASP A 389 35.20 22.92 16.75
CA ASP A 389 36.62 22.80 16.45
C ASP A 389 36.88 22.35 15.01
N CYS A 390 35.82 21.99 14.28
CA CYS A 390 35.93 21.47 12.93
C CYS A 390 36.09 22.63 11.92
N PRO A 391 37.13 22.61 11.05
CA PRO A 391 37.26 23.61 10.00
C PRO A 391 36.04 23.58 9.07
N PRO A 392 35.70 24.70 8.40
CA PRO A 392 34.55 24.75 7.50
C PRO A 392 34.71 23.73 6.36
N PRO A 393 33.61 23.08 5.93
CA PRO A 393 33.63 22.19 4.77
C PRO A 393 34.10 22.92 3.50
N ARG A 394 34.83 22.21 2.65
CA ARG A 394 35.17 22.66 1.30
C ARG A 394 33.90 22.59 0.43
N ARG A 395 33.72 23.54 -0.47
CA ARG A 395 32.50 23.67 -1.29
C ARG A 395 32.44 22.60 -2.39
N PHE A 396 32.01 21.38 -2.02
CA PHE A 396 31.97 20.21 -2.89
C PHE A 396 31.12 20.44 -4.13
N LYS A 397 29.89 20.95 -3.98
CA LYS A 397 28.95 21.28 -5.08
C LYS A 397 29.57 22.25 -6.08
N GLU A 398 30.26 23.28 -5.58
CA GLU A 398 30.91 24.28 -6.43
C GLU A 398 32.02 23.64 -7.27
N LEU A 399 32.91 22.86 -6.63
CA LEU A 399 34.06 22.27 -7.32
C LEU A 399 33.66 21.23 -8.36
N ILE A 400 32.59 20.47 -8.15
CA ILE A 400 32.09 19.50 -9.15
C ILE A 400 31.27 20.15 -10.28
N THR A 401 30.96 21.45 -10.18
CA THR A 401 30.22 22.19 -11.22
C THR A 401 31.07 23.25 -11.94
N GLN A 402 32.33 23.41 -11.55
CA GLN A 402 33.24 24.38 -12.17
C GLN A 402 33.62 23.99 -13.60
N GLY A 403 33.76 25.01 -14.46
CA GLY A 403 34.18 24.85 -15.84
C GLY A 403 33.05 24.44 -16.80
N LYS A 404 33.43 24.16 -18.05
CA LYS A 404 32.48 23.78 -19.11
C LYS A 404 32.39 22.27 -19.35
N ARG A 405 33.37 21.51 -18.86
CA ARG A 405 33.46 20.05 -19.07
C ARG A 405 32.91 19.30 -17.86
N VAL A 406 32.53 18.05 -18.07
CA VAL A 406 32.19 17.12 -16.99
C VAL A 406 33.37 16.94 -16.03
N ASN A 407 33.11 17.11 -14.73
CA ASN A 407 34.09 16.91 -13.68
C ASN A 407 34.15 15.45 -13.21
N ILE A 408 35.29 15.00 -12.70
CA ILE A 408 35.46 13.63 -12.19
C ILE A 408 35.54 13.64 -10.66
N ILE A 409 34.63 12.91 -10.03
CA ILE A 409 34.69 12.53 -8.61
C ILE A 409 35.37 11.15 -8.55
N ALA A 410 36.60 11.12 -8.05
CA ALA A 410 37.40 9.89 -8.02
C ALA A 410 37.14 9.11 -6.72
N GLU A 411 36.68 7.86 -6.85
CA GLU A 411 36.31 7.03 -5.71
C GLU A 411 37.50 6.21 -5.18
N VAL A 412 37.85 6.42 -3.92
CA VAL A 412 38.86 5.64 -3.19
C VAL A 412 38.17 4.40 -2.61
N LYS A 413 38.37 3.25 -3.27
CA LYS A 413 37.65 2.00 -2.99
C LYS A 413 38.60 0.81 -2.84
N HIS A 414 38.64 0.22 -1.65
CA HIS A 414 39.49 -0.94 -1.39
C HIS A 414 38.90 -2.23 -1.99
N ALA A 415 37.62 -2.48 -1.71
CA ALA A 415 36.91 -3.66 -2.21
C ALA A 415 35.53 -3.30 -2.77
N SER A 416 34.96 -4.19 -3.56
CA SER A 416 33.55 -4.14 -3.99
C SER A 416 32.83 -5.39 -3.50
N PRO A 417 31.53 -5.32 -3.16
CA PRO A 417 30.77 -6.48 -2.71
C PRO A 417 30.71 -7.65 -3.71
N ILE A 418 30.96 -7.37 -4.99
CA ILE A 418 30.90 -8.36 -6.08
C ILE A 418 32.28 -8.88 -6.46
N THR A 419 33.26 -7.97 -6.60
CA THR A 419 34.57 -8.29 -7.18
C THR A 419 35.65 -8.50 -6.12
N GLY A 420 35.33 -8.33 -4.84
CA GLY A 420 36.31 -8.41 -3.76
C GLY A 420 37.32 -7.25 -3.80
N VAL A 421 38.53 -7.51 -3.29
CA VAL A 421 39.63 -6.54 -3.23
C VAL A 421 40.05 -6.12 -4.64
N LEU A 422 40.08 -4.81 -4.90
CA LEU A 422 40.35 -4.23 -6.22
C LEU A 422 41.82 -3.85 -6.45
N ALA A 423 42.59 -3.65 -5.38
CA ALA A 423 44.01 -3.32 -5.41
C ALA A 423 44.74 -4.04 -4.27
N GLY A 424 45.89 -4.67 -4.56
CA GLY A 424 46.67 -5.44 -3.58
C GLY A 424 47.37 -4.58 -2.52
N ASP A 425 47.86 -3.39 -2.92
CA ASP A 425 48.38 -2.36 -2.01
C ASP A 425 47.38 -1.20 -1.93
N PHE A 426 46.73 -1.04 -0.77
CA PHE A 426 45.74 0.00 -0.54
C PHE A 426 46.23 1.02 0.48
N ASN A 427 46.70 2.18 0.00
CA ASN A 427 46.95 3.36 0.83
C ASN A 427 46.04 4.51 0.38
N PRO A 428 45.01 4.88 1.16
CA PRO A 428 44.03 5.88 0.75
C PRO A 428 44.65 7.27 0.51
N VAL A 429 45.76 7.61 1.19
CA VAL A 429 46.45 8.88 1.02
C VAL A 429 47.16 8.95 -0.32
N ASP A 430 47.92 7.91 -0.66
CA ASP A 430 48.67 7.88 -1.93
C ASP A 430 47.71 7.81 -3.13
N ILE A 431 46.62 7.04 -3.00
CA ILE A 431 45.56 6.98 -4.02
C ILE A 431 44.89 8.35 -4.21
N ALA A 432 44.56 9.05 -3.12
CA ALA A 432 43.98 10.39 -3.20
C ALA A 432 44.94 11.40 -3.82
N ASP A 433 46.24 11.30 -3.54
CA ASP A 433 47.29 12.14 -4.14
C ASP A 433 47.44 11.88 -5.64
N ASP A 434 47.39 10.62 -6.08
CA ASP A 434 47.33 10.26 -7.50
C ASP A 434 46.11 10.91 -8.19
N PHE A 435 44.93 10.86 -7.56
CA PHE A 435 43.71 11.47 -8.10
C PHE A 435 43.81 13.01 -8.17
N LEU A 436 44.43 13.65 -7.18
CA LEU A 436 44.73 15.08 -7.22
C LEU A 436 45.68 15.41 -8.38
N LYS A 437 46.77 14.65 -8.56
CA LYS A 437 47.74 14.83 -9.66
C LYS A 437 47.15 14.55 -11.05
N GLY A 438 46.16 13.67 -11.13
CA GLY A 438 45.36 13.44 -12.34
C GLY A 438 44.38 14.57 -12.65
N GLY A 439 44.03 15.37 -11.64
CA GLY A 439 43.10 16.49 -11.72
C GLY A 439 41.64 16.10 -11.49
N ALA A 440 41.37 15.24 -10.51
CA ALA A 440 40.02 15.01 -10.00
C ALA A 440 39.46 16.30 -9.38
N ALA A 441 38.14 16.51 -9.49
CA ALA A 441 37.48 17.67 -8.89
C ALA A 441 37.12 17.42 -7.42
N ALA A 442 36.86 16.17 -7.08
CA ALA A 442 36.53 15.74 -5.72
C ALA A 442 36.92 14.27 -5.49
N LEU A 443 36.92 13.86 -4.22
CA LEU A 443 37.13 12.48 -3.81
C LEU A 443 35.84 11.90 -3.23
N SER A 444 35.58 10.63 -3.50
CA SER A 444 34.54 9.84 -2.82
C SER A 444 35.23 8.73 -2.02
N ILE A 445 35.19 8.79 -0.69
CA ILE A 445 35.88 7.84 0.17
C ILE A 445 34.88 6.87 0.77
N LEU A 446 35.07 5.57 0.52
CA LEU A 446 34.26 4.53 1.15
C LEU A 446 34.71 4.28 2.59
N THR A 447 33.81 4.49 3.54
CA THR A 447 34.09 4.35 4.99
C THR A 447 33.51 3.08 5.60
N GLU A 448 32.70 2.36 4.85
CA GLU A 448 32.02 1.16 5.32
C GLU A 448 32.97 -0.05 5.39
N GLN A 449 33.02 -0.72 6.54
CA GLN A 449 34.04 -1.71 6.86
C GLN A 449 33.76 -3.10 6.28
N GLU A 450 32.50 -3.56 6.27
CA GLU A 450 32.19 -4.98 6.00
C GLU A 450 32.28 -5.31 4.51
N PHE A 451 31.63 -4.52 3.67
CA PHE A 451 31.44 -4.76 2.25
C PHE A 451 32.49 -4.07 1.38
N PHE A 452 32.97 -2.91 1.80
CA PHE A 452 33.94 -2.13 1.03
C PHE A 452 35.36 -2.15 1.61
N LYS A 453 35.55 -2.73 2.82
CA LYS A 453 36.82 -2.72 3.56
C LYS A 453 37.36 -1.29 3.74
N GLY A 454 36.44 -0.34 3.93
CA GLY A 454 36.69 1.06 4.22
C GLY A 454 36.96 1.31 5.69
N ASN A 455 37.28 2.55 6.02
CA ASN A 455 37.45 3.03 7.40
C ASN A 455 37.14 4.53 7.45
N LEU A 456 36.42 4.97 8.47
CA LEU A 456 36.11 6.38 8.69
C LEU A 456 37.36 7.26 8.80
N ASP A 457 38.43 6.76 9.41
CA ASP A 457 39.70 7.48 9.59
C ASP A 457 40.39 7.84 8.27
N PHE A 458 40.03 7.16 7.18
CA PHE A 458 40.57 7.48 5.85
C PHE A 458 40.23 8.91 5.43
N ILE A 459 39.06 9.43 5.83
CA ILE A 459 38.68 10.82 5.55
C ILE A 459 39.67 11.76 6.23
N SER A 460 39.87 11.62 7.55
CA SER A 460 40.79 12.43 8.33
C SER A 460 42.23 12.36 7.81
N LEU A 461 42.70 11.16 7.43
CA LEU A 461 44.05 10.95 6.90
C LEU A 461 44.24 11.64 5.54
N VAL A 462 43.28 11.51 4.63
CA VAL A 462 43.33 12.13 3.31
C VAL A 462 43.21 13.65 3.42
N LYS A 463 42.28 14.16 4.24
CA LYS A 463 42.04 15.60 4.42
C LYS A 463 43.28 16.36 4.92
N LYS A 464 44.13 15.73 5.72
CA LYS A 464 45.39 16.32 6.21
C LYS A 464 46.44 16.56 5.12
N LYS A 465 46.39 15.80 4.02
CA LYS A 465 47.43 15.81 2.97
C LYS A 465 46.91 16.18 1.58
N ASN A 466 45.60 16.27 1.40
CA ASN A 466 44.95 16.50 0.11
C ASN A 466 44.02 17.71 0.18
N SER A 467 44.00 18.52 -0.87
CA SER A 467 43.19 19.74 -0.98
C SER A 467 41.80 19.53 -1.59
N LEU A 468 41.51 18.37 -2.20
CA LEU A 468 40.21 18.08 -2.80
C LEU A 468 39.09 17.95 -1.77
N PRO A 469 37.85 18.34 -2.09
CA PRO A 469 36.71 18.09 -1.23
C PRO A 469 36.41 16.58 -1.17
N VAL A 470 35.98 16.11 -0.01
CA VAL A 470 35.77 14.69 0.27
C VAL A 470 34.29 14.40 0.55
N LEU A 471 33.69 13.58 -0.29
CA LEU A 471 32.41 12.93 -0.08
C LEU A 471 32.61 11.67 0.77
N ARG A 472 31.92 11.56 1.91
CA ARG A 472 31.78 10.29 2.62
C ARG A 472 30.78 9.42 1.87
N LYS A 473 31.28 8.31 1.32
CA LYS A 473 30.43 7.28 0.72
C LYS A 473 30.23 6.14 1.71
N ASP A 474 29.04 6.10 2.29
CA ASP A 474 28.64 5.09 3.26
C ASP A 474 27.13 4.88 3.15
N PHE A 475 26.63 3.84 3.80
CA PHE A 475 25.21 3.61 3.97
C PHE A 475 24.73 4.39 5.21
N ILE A 476 24.42 5.66 5.01
CA ILE A 476 23.92 6.56 6.06
C ILE A 476 22.43 6.27 6.29
N ILE A 477 22.10 5.85 7.51
CA ILE A 477 20.73 5.49 7.93
C ILE A 477 20.29 6.20 9.21
N ASP A 478 21.16 7.01 9.81
CA ASP A 478 20.93 7.67 11.08
C ASP A 478 21.68 9.01 11.17
N SER A 479 21.04 10.02 11.76
CA SER A 479 21.62 11.35 12.03
C SER A 479 22.97 11.31 12.75
N TYR A 480 23.23 10.29 13.57
CA TYR A 480 24.52 10.10 14.24
C TYR A 480 25.68 10.03 13.23
N GLN A 481 25.48 9.32 12.12
CA GLN A 481 26.50 9.19 11.08
C GLN A 481 26.75 10.54 10.38
N ILE A 482 25.77 11.43 10.32
CA ILE A 482 25.92 12.76 9.71
C ILE A 482 26.82 13.63 10.58
N TYR A 483 26.58 13.66 11.90
CA TYR A 483 27.48 14.34 12.83
C TYR A 483 28.89 13.76 12.81
N GLU A 484 29.01 12.44 12.80
CA GLU A 484 30.30 11.74 12.69
C GLU A 484 31.05 12.11 11.40
N SER A 485 30.33 12.24 10.28
CA SER A 485 30.90 12.66 8.99
C SER A 485 31.50 14.06 9.07
N ARG A 486 30.79 14.99 9.72
CA ARG A 486 31.28 16.36 9.88
C ARG A 486 32.53 16.42 10.76
N VAL A 487 32.54 15.65 11.85
CA VAL A 487 33.66 15.57 12.80
C VAL A 487 34.91 14.95 12.18
N CYS A 488 34.79 13.93 11.33
CA CYS A 488 35.94 13.36 10.62
C CYS A 488 36.42 14.20 9.44
N GLY A 489 35.76 15.34 9.15
CA GLY A 489 36.17 16.30 8.15
C GLY A 489 35.65 16.03 6.74
N ALA A 490 34.54 15.28 6.60
CA ALA A 490 33.84 15.16 5.33
C ALA A 490 33.29 16.52 4.90
N ASP A 491 33.32 16.77 3.59
CA ASP A 491 32.80 17.99 2.97
C ASP A 491 31.39 17.76 2.39
N ALA A 492 31.09 16.51 2.06
CA ALA A 492 29.79 16.08 1.58
C ALA A 492 29.45 14.68 2.09
N ILE A 493 28.16 14.32 2.07
CA ILE A 493 27.68 12.96 2.33
C ILE A 493 26.84 12.40 1.19
N LEU A 494 26.82 11.06 1.07
CA LEU A 494 25.91 10.34 0.17
C LEU A 494 24.67 9.87 0.93
N LEU A 495 23.48 10.21 0.44
CA LEU A 495 22.21 9.64 0.88
C LEU A 495 21.63 8.78 -0.22
N ILE A 496 21.26 7.53 0.09
CA ILE A 496 20.70 6.60 -0.91
C ILE A 496 19.20 6.49 -0.66
N VAL A 497 18.37 6.88 -1.63
CA VAL A 497 16.91 6.90 -1.46
C VAL A 497 16.36 5.51 -1.17
N SER A 498 16.88 4.47 -1.81
CA SER A 498 16.48 3.07 -1.55
C SER A 498 16.69 2.59 -0.11
N LEU A 499 17.49 3.30 0.70
CA LEU A 499 17.78 2.98 2.10
C LEU A 499 16.98 3.80 3.11
N LEU A 500 16.33 4.88 2.65
CA LEU A 500 15.76 5.92 3.50
C LEU A 500 14.27 6.11 3.22
N SER A 501 13.53 6.59 4.22
CA SER A 501 12.19 7.13 3.98
C SER A 501 12.29 8.55 3.43
N GLU A 502 11.26 9.01 2.72
CA GLU A 502 11.20 10.40 2.22
C GLU A 502 11.42 11.45 3.33
N ASN A 503 10.81 11.23 4.51
CA ASN A 503 11.06 12.08 5.68
C ASN A 503 12.52 12.02 6.13
N ALA A 504 13.14 10.84 6.18
CA ALA A 504 14.55 10.73 6.56
C ALA A 504 15.47 11.42 5.55
N VAL A 505 15.19 11.33 4.24
CA VAL A 505 15.93 12.08 3.20
C VAL A 505 15.83 13.57 3.48
N ARG A 506 14.62 14.09 3.72
CA ARG A 506 14.39 15.51 4.04
C ARG A 506 15.09 15.95 5.32
N ASP A 507 14.95 15.18 6.39
CA ASP A 507 15.55 15.48 7.70
C ASP A 507 17.09 15.45 7.62
N PHE A 508 17.64 14.51 6.87
CA PHE A 508 19.10 14.38 6.68
C PHE A 508 19.67 15.45 5.76
N LEU A 509 18.92 15.88 4.73
CA LEU A 509 19.26 17.05 3.93
C LEU A 509 19.28 18.31 4.79
N SER A 510 18.24 18.53 5.60
CA SER A 510 18.18 19.66 6.54
C SER A 510 19.37 19.65 7.48
N LEU A 511 19.63 18.51 8.13
CA LEU A 511 20.75 18.39 9.08
C LEU A 511 22.11 18.57 8.40
N SER A 512 22.30 18.08 7.18
CA SER A 512 23.58 18.26 6.47
C SER A 512 23.79 19.72 6.09
N SER A 513 22.73 20.40 5.67
CA SER A 513 22.76 21.84 5.42
C SER A 513 23.04 22.65 6.68
N GLU A 514 22.50 22.27 7.84
CA GLU A 514 22.81 22.89 9.14
C GLU A 514 24.29 22.73 9.53
N LEU A 515 24.97 21.71 9.00
CA LEU A 515 26.38 21.42 9.23
C LEU A 515 27.31 21.93 8.10
N ASP A 516 26.77 22.74 7.18
CA ASP A 516 27.45 23.27 5.99
C ASP A 516 28.02 22.18 5.05
N MET A 517 27.49 20.96 5.10
CA MET A 517 27.91 19.86 4.21
C MET A 517 26.99 19.75 2.99
N ASP A 518 27.60 19.56 1.82
CA ASP A 518 26.85 19.22 0.62
C ASP A 518 26.29 17.78 0.71
N THR A 519 25.19 17.52 0.02
CA THR A 519 24.56 16.18 0.01
C THR A 519 24.32 15.71 -1.41
N LEU A 520 24.93 14.58 -1.77
CA LEU A 520 24.63 13.86 -2.99
C LEU A 520 23.52 12.83 -2.70
N VAL A 521 22.37 12.96 -3.37
CA VAL A 521 21.23 12.05 -3.19
C VAL A 521 21.20 11.05 -4.34
N GLU A 522 21.52 9.79 -4.04
CA GLU A 522 21.59 8.68 -5.00
C GLU A 522 20.21 8.08 -5.26
N ILE A 523 19.86 7.96 -6.55
CA ILE A 523 18.62 7.41 -7.09
C ILE A 523 18.87 6.39 -8.20
N HIS A 524 17.86 5.55 -8.49
CA HIS A 524 17.92 4.53 -9.54
C HIS A 524 16.77 4.59 -10.56
N ASP A 525 15.63 5.17 -10.19
CA ASP A 525 14.43 5.22 -11.02
C ASP A 525 13.61 6.50 -10.79
N GLU A 526 12.52 6.65 -11.54
CA GLU A 526 11.64 7.84 -11.49
C GLU A 526 10.92 7.98 -10.13
N GLU A 527 10.65 6.88 -9.43
CA GLU A 527 10.03 6.92 -8.09
C GLU A 527 11.01 7.49 -7.05
N GLU A 528 12.26 7.02 -7.08
CA GLU A 528 13.32 7.56 -6.22
C GLU A 528 13.65 9.02 -6.58
N LEU A 529 13.60 9.37 -7.87
CA LEU A 529 13.74 10.76 -8.32
C LEU A 529 12.66 11.67 -7.72
N ALA A 530 11.39 11.24 -7.75
CA ALA A 530 10.29 12.01 -7.18
C ALA A 530 10.52 12.29 -5.68
N VAL A 531 10.99 11.28 -4.92
CA VAL A 531 11.35 11.44 -3.50
C VAL A 531 12.48 12.45 -3.32
N ALA A 532 13.55 12.35 -4.11
CA ALA A 532 14.69 13.26 -4.04
C ALA A 532 14.27 14.72 -4.34
N LEU A 533 13.45 14.94 -5.38
CA LEU A 533 12.94 16.26 -5.74
C LEU A 533 12.00 16.83 -4.68
N ASN A 534 11.06 16.03 -4.16
CA ASN A 534 10.15 16.45 -3.08
C ASN A 534 10.88 16.79 -1.77
N ALA A 535 12.04 16.18 -1.53
CA ALA A 535 12.88 16.48 -0.38
C ALA A 535 13.72 17.76 -0.58
N GLY A 536 13.71 18.36 -1.78
CA GLY A 536 14.43 19.58 -2.08
C GLY A 536 15.93 19.39 -2.33
N CYS A 537 16.37 18.19 -2.75
CA CYS A 537 17.78 17.92 -3.00
C CYS A 537 18.36 18.82 -4.11
N ASP A 538 19.65 19.12 -4.02
CA ASP A 538 20.36 19.99 -4.95
C ASP A 538 21.32 19.25 -5.89
N ILE A 539 21.88 18.13 -5.40
CA ILE A 539 22.80 17.27 -6.14
C ILE A 539 22.17 15.88 -6.22
N ILE A 540 21.89 15.43 -7.44
CA ILE A 540 21.24 14.14 -7.72
C ILE A 540 22.27 13.20 -8.33
N GLY A 541 22.54 12.09 -7.67
CA GLY A 541 23.36 11.00 -8.15
C GLY A 541 22.51 9.94 -8.84
N ILE A 542 22.72 9.67 -10.12
CA ILE A 542 22.05 8.59 -10.83
C ILE A 542 22.97 7.38 -10.84
N ASN A 543 22.60 6.32 -10.11
CA ASN A 543 23.39 5.11 -10.06
C ASN A 543 22.99 4.15 -11.18
N ASN A 544 23.86 4.04 -12.20
CA ASN A 544 23.63 3.19 -13.36
C ASN A 544 23.73 1.69 -13.02
N ARG A 545 24.08 1.32 -11.80
CA ARG A 545 24.10 -0.08 -11.32
C ARG A 545 22.81 -0.38 -10.56
N ASN A 546 21.98 -1.26 -11.12
CA ASN A 546 20.77 -1.70 -10.44
C ASN A 546 21.13 -2.49 -9.16
N LEU A 547 20.72 -2.03 -7.97
CA LEU A 547 21.07 -2.68 -6.70
C LEU A 547 20.42 -4.06 -6.47
N LYS A 548 19.42 -4.44 -7.29
CA LYS A 548 18.75 -5.76 -7.23
C LYS A 548 19.41 -6.78 -8.16
N THR A 549 19.88 -6.36 -9.34
CA THR A 549 20.45 -7.27 -10.38
C THR A 549 21.94 -7.08 -10.63
N PHE A 550 22.52 -6.00 -10.10
CA PHE A 550 23.89 -5.50 -10.33
C PHE A 550 24.29 -5.26 -11.79
N LYS A 551 23.33 -5.31 -12.72
CA LYS A 551 23.56 -4.91 -14.10
C LYS A 551 23.82 -3.42 -14.16
N ILE A 552 24.81 -3.05 -14.95
CA ILE A 552 25.18 -1.67 -15.22
C ILE A 552 24.55 -1.29 -16.56
N ASP A 553 23.80 -0.18 -16.58
CA ASP A 553 23.17 0.37 -17.77
C ASP A 553 23.24 1.90 -17.75
N LEU A 554 24.16 2.47 -18.55
CA LEU A 554 24.33 3.92 -18.68
C LEU A 554 23.10 4.62 -19.29
N THR A 555 22.19 3.88 -19.95
CA THR A 555 20.93 4.46 -20.44
C THR A 555 20.01 4.93 -19.32
N THR A 556 20.23 4.45 -18.08
CA THR A 556 19.51 4.92 -16.88
C THR A 556 19.70 6.41 -16.70
N THR A 557 20.95 6.90 -16.76
CA THR A 557 21.25 8.33 -16.70
C THR A 557 20.56 9.09 -17.82
N ILE A 558 20.67 8.63 -19.06
CA ILE A 558 20.12 9.31 -20.24
C ILE A 558 18.60 9.48 -20.11
N LYS A 559 17.89 8.47 -19.60
CA LYS A 559 16.44 8.53 -19.38
C LYS A 559 16.06 9.56 -18.31
N LEU A 560 16.70 9.46 -17.14
CA LEU A 560 16.30 10.24 -15.96
C LEU A 560 16.70 11.71 -16.04
N VAL A 561 17.77 12.06 -16.76
CA VAL A 561 18.20 13.46 -16.89
C VAL A 561 17.08 14.35 -17.45
N SER A 562 16.28 13.85 -18.39
CA SER A 562 15.16 14.61 -18.97
C SER A 562 14.06 14.97 -17.97
N CYS A 563 13.98 14.25 -16.85
CA CYS A 563 13.02 14.46 -15.77
C CYS A 563 13.57 15.36 -14.64
N ILE A 564 14.86 15.69 -14.68
CA ILE A 564 15.52 16.47 -13.63
C ILE A 564 15.48 17.96 -14.00
N PRO A 565 15.01 18.84 -13.10
CA PRO A 565 15.04 20.29 -13.34
C PRO A 565 16.46 20.81 -13.60
N SER A 566 16.58 21.73 -14.57
CA SER A 566 17.88 22.20 -15.10
C SER A 566 18.79 22.89 -14.08
N GLU A 567 18.23 23.38 -12.97
CA GLU A 567 18.94 24.01 -11.86
C GLU A 567 19.63 23.01 -10.93
N LYS A 568 19.29 21.72 -11.04
CA LYS A 568 19.88 20.66 -10.20
C LYS A 568 21.20 20.18 -10.79
N VAL A 569 22.12 19.80 -9.89
CA VAL A 569 23.42 19.26 -10.27
C VAL A 569 23.28 17.76 -10.46
N ILE A 570 23.52 17.26 -11.67
CA ILE A 570 23.43 15.84 -11.98
C ILE A 570 24.82 15.21 -11.93
N VAL A 571 24.93 14.11 -11.19
CA VAL A 571 26.11 13.26 -11.11
C VAL A 571 25.76 11.87 -11.64
N SER A 572 26.48 11.37 -12.64
CA SER A 572 26.31 9.98 -13.12
C SER A 572 27.28 9.05 -12.39
N GLU A 573 26.76 7.98 -11.80
CA GLU A 573 27.53 7.05 -10.97
C GLU A 573 27.55 5.65 -11.56
N SER A 574 28.66 4.94 -11.35
CA SER A 574 28.91 3.57 -11.82
C SER A 574 28.95 3.40 -13.34
N GLY A 575 29.76 2.45 -13.81
CA GLY A 575 29.72 1.98 -15.20
C GLY A 575 30.59 2.72 -16.22
N ILE A 576 31.16 3.86 -15.83
CA ILE A 576 32.05 4.68 -16.67
C ILE A 576 33.45 4.08 -16.67
N LYS A 577 33.96 3.77 -17.85
CA LYS A 577 35.23 3.04 -18.05
C LYS A 577 36.23 3.78 -18.92
N ASN A 578 35.76 4.58 -19.87
CA ASN A 578 36.61 5.27 -20.86
C ASN A 578 36.12 6.71 -21.13
N ARG A 579 36.82 7.41 -22.02
CA ARG A 579 36.52 8.81 -22.36
C ARG A 579 35.20 8.92 -23.13
N GLU A 580 34.87 7.94 -23.97
CA GLU A 580 33.63 7.91 -24.74
C GLU A 580 32.40 7.92 -23.82
N ASP A 581 32.44 7.15 -22.73
CA ASP A 581 31.38 7.15 -21.71
C ASP A 581 31.19 8.55 -21.10
N ILE A 582 32.29 9.29 -20.84
CA ILE A 582 32.23 10.65 -20.29
C ILE A 582 31.66 11.64 -21.31
N ILE A 583 32.04 11.52 -22.58
CA ILE A 583 31.47 12.35 -23.66
C ILE A 583 29.96 12.12 -23.74
N GLN A 584 29.50 10.87 -23.65
CA GLN A 584 28.07 10.55 -23.64
C GLN A 584 27.34 11.21 -22.45
N MET A 585 27.95 11.22 -21.27
CA MET A 585 27.38 11.90 -20.09
C MET A 585 27.40 13.44 -20.26
N GLU A 586 28.45 13.98 -20.87
CA GLU A 586 28.60 15.40 -21.19
C GLU A 586 27.48 15.88 -22.13
N GLU A 587 27.20 15.12 -23.19
CA GLU A 587 26.11 15.36 -24.13
C GLU A 587 24.73 15.25 -23.47
N ALA A 588 24.57 14.38 -22.47
CA ALA A 588 23.34 14.27 -21.70
C ALA A 588 23.13 15.44 -20.72
N GLY A 589 24.11 16.33 -20.52
CA GLY A 589 24.00 17.48 -19.62
C GLY A 589 24.43 17.20 -18.17
N VAL A 590 25.07 16.06 -17.91
CA VAL A 590 25.65 15.71 -16.60
C VAL A 590 26.75 16.69 -16.24
N LYS A 591 26.89 17.05 -14.95
CA LYS A 591 27.94 17.99 -14.48
C LYS A 591 29.17 17.28 -13.94
N ALA A 592 28.98 16.14 -13.31
CA ALA A 592 30.08 15.33 -12.81
C ALA A 592 29.82 13.83 -12.96
N VAL A 593 30.88 13.04 -12.95
CA VAL A 593 30.84 11.59 -12.98
C VAL A 593 31.59 11.01 -11.80
N LEU A 594 31.03 9.99 -11.15
CA LEU A 594 31.68 9.28 -10.05
C LEU A 594 32.27 7.96 -10.54
N ILE A 595 33.60 7.86 -10.51
CA ILE A 595 34.34 6.74 -11.09
C ILE A 595 35.17 6.05 -10.01
N GLY A 596 34.99 4.73 -9.85
CA GLY A 596 35.74 3.92 -8.87
C GLY A 596 36.47 2.75 -9.50
N GLU A 597 35.72 1.74 -9.96
CA GLU A 597 36.29 0.45 -10.38
C GLU A 597 37.36 0.56 -11.48
N ALA A 598 37.14 1.41 -12.50
CA ALA A 598 38.10 1.64 -13.58
C ALA A 598 39.40 2.28 -13.07
N LEU A 599 39.30 3.26 -12.17
CA LEU A 599 40.46 3.94 -11.58
C LEU A 599 41.24 3.03 -10.63
N MET A 600 40.54 2.26 -9.80
CA MET A 600 41.20 1.40 -8.82
C MET A 600 41.96 0.24 -9.45
N ARG A 601 41.56 -0.22 -10.64
CA ARG A 601 42.24 -1.27 -11.41
C ARG A 601 43.33 -0.76 -12.35
N ALA A 602 43.42 0.55 -12.56
CA ALA A 602 44.41 1.13 -13.45
C ALA A 602 45.83 0.91 -12.93
N ARG A 603 46.75 0.52 -13.82
CA ARG A 603 48.19 0.40 -13.47
C ARG A 603 48.80 1.76 -13.09
N ASN A 604 48.33 2.83 -13.71
CA ASN A 604 48.72 4.21 -13.40
C ASN A 604 47.45 5.07 -13.33
N ARG A 605 47.05 5.42 -12.11
CA ARG A 605 45.82 6.17 -11.84
C ARG A 605 45.87 7.60 -12.40
N VAL A 606 47.03 8.24 -12.34
CA VAL A 606 47.24 9.60 -12.86
C VAL A 606 47.02 9.62 -14.37
N ALA A 607 47.62 8.67 -15.09
CA ALA A 607 47.49 8.56 -16.55
C ALA A 607 46.03 8.25 -16.95
N MET A 608 45.39 7.29 -16.27
CA MET A 608 43.99 6.94 -16.51
C MET A 608 43.04 8.14 -16.30
N LEU A 609 43.25 8.91 -15.22
CA LEU A 609 42.40 10.07 -14.95
C LEU A 609 42.59 11.18 -16.00
N ARG A 610 43.82 11.37 -16.50
CA ARG A 610 44.11 12.33 -17.59
C ARG A 610 43.45 11.91 -18.90
N GLU A 611 43.53 10.63 -19.24
CA GLU A 611 42.85 10.05 -20.39
C GLU A 611 41.33 10.28 -20.33
N LEU A 612 40.70 9.96 -19.20
CA LEU A 612 39.26 10.19 -18.98
C LEU A 612 38.86 11.67 -19.09
N ARG A 613 39.75 12.59 -18.73
CA ARG A 613 39.55 14.03 -18.88
C ARG A 613 39.83 14.55 -20.30
N GLY A 614 40.49 13.75 -21.13
CA GLY A 614 40.94 14.12 -22.47
C GLY A 614 42.04 15.17 -22.46
N VAL A 615 43.07 14.99 -21.62
CA VAL A 615 44.26 15.86 -21.49
C VAL A 615 45.56 15.10 -21.48
#